data_AF-A0A0B4XFB1-F1
#
_entry.id   AF-A0A0B4XFB1-F1
#
_cell.length_a   1.000
_cell.length_b   1.000
_cell.length_c   1.000
_cell.angle_alpha   90.00
_cell.angle_beta   90.00
_cell.angle_gamma   90.00
#
_symmetry.space_group_name_H-M   'P 1'
#
loop_
_entity.id
_entity.type
_entity.pdbx_description
1 polymer ?
#
loop_
_entity_poly.entity_id
_entity_poly.type
_entity_poly.pdbx_seq_one_letter_code
_entity_poly.pdbx_strand_id
1 'polypeptide(L)'
;MSAILFVGLTLGVALGLIWWRFGSFEAAINYFRTQRGRKVAHGILAFVGVAVLAVGLAQCASAGERGQWFAWGEVYLGIDRQMRGDRSPQCMDDGPDNRLTSNGGFRANVYQSGDGRMALNGKYTHHSCAFNTDRNLYDALGVELTYRLW
;
A
#
# COMPACT_ATOMS: atom_id res chain seq x y z
N MET A 1 -2.54 -21.96 1.55
CA MET A 1 -2.67 -21.40 2.93
C MET A 1 -2.32 -19.91 2.97
N SER A 2 -1.23 -19.48 2.34
CA SER A 2 -0.74 -18.09 2.37
C SER A 2 -1.71 -17.05 1.80
N ALA A 3 -2.50 -17.37 0.76
CA ALA A 3 -3.52 -16.46 0.24
C ALA A 3 -4.68 -16.22 1.22
N ILE A 4 -5.18 -17.26 1.89
CA ILE A 4 -6.24 -17.14 2.90
C ILE A 4 -5.73 -16.29 4.08
N LEU A 5 -4.49 -16.53 4.52
CA LEU A 5 -3.84 -15.72 5.55
C LEU A 5 -3.65 -14.27 5.11
N PHE A 6 -3.22 -14.02 3.87
CA PHE A 6 -3.07 -12.68 3.30
C PHE A 6 -4.41 -11.94 3.26
N VAL A 7 -5.48 -12.58 2.78
CA VAL A 7 -6.83 -12.00 2.75
C VAL A 7 -7.31 -11.71 4.18
N GLY A 8 -7.15 -12.67 5.10
CA GLY A 8 -7.51 -12.50 6.50
C GLY A 8 -6.78 -11.34 7.17
N LEU A 9 -5.46 -11.23 6.98
CA LEU A 9 -4.65 -10.12 7.51
C LEU A 9 -5.02 -8.79 6.86
N THR A 10 -5.25 -8.76 5.55
CA THR A 10 -5.69 -7.55 4.84
C THR A 10 -7.01 -7.02 5.43
N LEU A 11 -7.99 -7.91 5.61
CA LEU A 11 -9.27 -7.55 6.21
C LEU A 11 -9.11 -7.12 7.67
N GLY A 12 -8.29 -7.83 8.46
CA GLY A 12 -8.00 -7.48 9.84
C GLY A 12 -7.37 -6.09 9.99
N VAL A 13 -6.36 -5.77 9.18
CA VAL A 13 -5.72 -4.44 9.14
C VAL A 13 -6.73 -3.37 8.71
N ALA A 14 -7.53 -3.63 7.68
CA ALA A 14 -8.55 -2.69 7.22
C ALA A 14 -9.59 -2.38 8.32
N LEU A 15 -10.10 -3.41 9.00
CA LEU A 15 -11.04 -3.25 10.11
C LEU A 15 -10.40 -2.51 11.30
N GLY A 16 -9.15 -2.83 11.63
CA GLY A 16 -8.38 -2.13 12.66
C GLY A 16 -8.21 -0.64 12.36
N LEU A 17 -7.89 -0.29 11.11
CA LEU A 17 -7.78 1.11 10.67
C LEU A 17 -9.13 1.83 10.70
N ILE A 18 -10.20 1.16 10.27
CA ILE A 18 -11.56 1.71 10.33
C ILE A 18 -11.93 2.00 11.78
N TRP A 19 -11.73 1.03 12.68
CA TRP A 19 -12.01 1.20 14.10
C TRP A 19 -11.18 2.33 14.70
N TRP A 20 -9.86 2.33 14.47
CA TRP A 20 -8.96 3.36 14.98
C TRP A 20 -9.35 4.77 14.51
N ARG A 21 -9.77 4.92 13.26
CA ARG A 21 -10.08 6.24 12.69
C ARG A 21 -11.47 6.77 13.07
N PHE A 22 -12.47 5.89 13.16
CA PHE A 22 -13.88 6.28 13.33
C PHE A 22 -14.42 6.00 14.73
N GLY A 23 -13.71 5.23 15.56
CA GLY A 23 -14.12 4.87 16.93
C GLY A 23 -15.28 3.87 17.00
N SER A 24 -16.09 3.75 15.94
CA SER A 24 -17.13 2.73 15.81
C SER A 24 -17.41 2.37 14.34
N PHE A 25 -17.95 1.18 14.12
CA PHE A 25 -18.39 0.75 12.78
C PHE A 25 -19.57 1.57 12.26
N GLU A 26 -20.46 2.04 13.14
CA GLU A 26 -21.60 2.87 12.76
C GLU A 26 -21.15 4.21 12.18
N ALA A 27 -20.17 4.86 12.83
CA ALA A 27 -19.59 6.11 12.33
C ALA A 27 -18.91 5.92 10.96
N ALA A 28 -18.20 4.80 10.77
CA ALA A 28 -17.60 4.45 9.49
C ALA A 28 -18.65 4.22 8.40
N ILE A 29 -19.71 3.46 8.68
CA ILE A 29 -20.82 3.21 7.73
C ILE A 29 -21.49 4.53 7.35
N ASN A 30 -21.75 5.41 8.33
CA ASN A 30 -22.35 6.72 8.09
C ASN A 30 -21.47 7.58 7.17
N TYR A 31 -20.15 7.56 7.36
CA TYR A 31 -19.21 8.22 6.45
C TYR A 31 -19.30 7.66 5.03
N PHE A 32 -19.21 6.32 4.87
CA PHE A 32 -19.21 5.68 3.55
C PHE A 32 -20.53 5.81 2.80
N ARG A 33 -21.64 6.11 3.49
CA ARG A 33 -22.93 6.43 2.86
C ARG A 33 -22.97 7.79 2.18
N THR A 34 -22.13 8.74 2.59
CA THR A 34 -22.05 10.09 1.98
C THR A 34 -21.52 10.04 0.54
N GLN A 35 -21.82 11.05 -0.28
CA GLN A 35 -21.29 11.18 -1.65
C GLN A 35 -19.77 11.07 -1.71
N ARG A 36 -19.06 11.72 -0.77
CA ARG A 36 -17.60 11.66 -0.66
C ARG A 36 -17.12 10.28 -0.22
N GLY A 37 -17.75 9.72 0.81
CA GLY A 37 -17.41 8.39 1.32
C GLY A 37 -17.59 7.29 0.27
N ARG A 38 -18.65 7.36 -0.57
CA ARG A 38 -18.86 6.41 -1.66
C ARG A 38 -17.71 6.42 -2.68
N LYS A 39 -17.19 7.60 -3.05
CA LYS A 39 -16.02 7.70 -3.94
C LYS A 39 -14.79 7.03 -3.33
N VAL A 40 -14.56 7.25 -2.04
CA VAL A 40 -13.47 6.59 -1.30
C VAL A 40 -13.67 5.07 -1.27
N ALA A 41 -14.89 4.61 -0.95
CA ALA A 41 -15.23 3.19 -0.93
C ALA A 41 -15.01 2.52 -2.29
N HIS A 42 -15.42 3.15 -3.39
CA HIS A 42 -15.17 2.63 -4.74
C HIS A 42 -13.68 2.48 -5.04
N GLY A 43 -12.85 3.45 -4.64
CA GLY A 43 -11.39 3.35 -4.78
C GLY A 43 -10.80 2.18 -3.99
N ILE A 44 -11.22 2.02 -2.73
CA ILE A 44 -10.81 0.90 -1.87
C ILE A 44 -11.24 -0.43 -2.49
N LEU A 45 -12.50 -0.56 -2.92
CA LEU A 45 -13.03 -1.79 -3.49
C LEU A 45 -12.36 -2.15 -4.82
N ALA A 46 -12.06 -1.17 -5.68
CA ALA A 46 -11.35 -1.41 -6.92
C ALA A 46 -9.94 -1.94 -6.66
N PHE A 47 -9.20 -1.32 -5.73
CA PHE A 47 -7.86 -1.78 -5.36
C PHE A 47 -7.88 -3.18 -4.74
N VAL A 48 -8.76 -3.41 -3.76
CA VAL A 48 -8.92 -4.72 -3.12
C VAL A 48 -9.36 -5.79 -4.13
N GLY A 49 -10.28 -5.45 -5.04
CA GLY A 49 -10.73 -6.36 -6.09
C GLY A 49 -9.61 -6.80 -7.02
N VAL A 50 -8.75 -5.87 -7.47
CA VAL A 50 -7.56 -6.19 -8.28
C VAL A 50 -6.57 -7.03 -7.48
N ALA A 51 -6.32 -6.70 -6.21
CA ALA A 51 -5.42 -7.47 -5.36
C ALA A 51 -5.91 -8.91 -5.14
N VAL A 52 -7.21 -9.09 -4.85
CA VAL A 52 -7.82 -10.42 -4.69
C VAL A 52 -7.78 -11.21 -6.00
N LEU A 53 -8.04 -10.58 -7.14
CA LEU A 53 -7.93 -11.23 -8.45
C LEU A 53 -6.49 -11.68 -8.72
N ALA A 54 -5.50 -10.81 -8.49
CA ALA A 54 -4.09 -11.14 -8.68
C ALA A 54 -3.64 -12.28 -7.76
N VAL A 55 -4.06 -12.29 -6.50
CA VAL A 55 -3.79 -13.38 -5.54
C VAL A 55 -4.52 -14.67 -5.95
N GLY A 56 -5.76 -14.57 -6.42
CA GLY A 56 -6.55 -15.71 -6.89
C GLY A 56 -5.92 -16.39 -8.10
N LEU A 57 -5.44 -15.61 -9.07
CA LEU A 57 -4.70 -16.13 -10.23
C LEU A 57 -3.35 -16.75 -9.85
N ALA A 58 -2.73 -16.28 -8.76
CA ALA A 58 -1.44 -16.80 -8.28
C ALA A 58 -1.57 -18.09 -7.45
N GLN A 59 -2.79 -18.59 -7.20
CA GLN A 59 -3.05 -19.79 -6.39
C GLN A 59 -2.81 -21.10 -7.19
N CYS A 60 -1.59 -21.32 -7.66
CA CYS A 60 -1.09 -22.63 -8.08
C CYS A 60 0.39 -22.77 -7.68
N ALA A 61 0.72 -22.60 -6.39
CA ALA A 61 2.04 -23.02 -5.89
C ALA A 61 2.08 -23.08 -4.36
N SER A 62 2.67 -24.16 -3.89
CA SER A 62 3.30 -24.39 -2.58
C SER A 62 2.42 -24.75 -1.38
N ALA A 63 2.78 -25.91 -0.85
CA ALA A 63 2.52 -26.39 0.49
C ALA A 63 3.83 -26.32 1.29
N GLY A 64 3.75 -26.00 2.59
CA GLY A 64 4.56 -26.74 3.57
C GLY A 64 5.82 -26.12 4.17
N GLU A 65 5.97 -24.80 4.33
CA GLU A 65 7.10 -24.25 5.11
C GLU A 65 6.68 -23.33 6.26
N ARG A 66 7.47 -23.33 7.35
CA ARG A 66 7.28 -22.44 8.51
C ARG A 66 7.80 -21.04 8.16
N GLY A 67 7.02 -20.01 8.49
CA GLY A 67 7.40 -18.61 8.24
C GLY A 67 8.57 -18.12 9.09
N GLN A 68 9.17 -17.02 8.66
CA GLN A 68 10.32 -16.37 9.29
C GLN A 68 9.90 -15.01 9.86
N TRP A 69 10.52 -14.62 10.98
CA TRP A 69 10.36 -13.29 11.58
C TRP A 69 11.61 -12.47 11.34
N PHE A 70 11.46 -11.18 11.05
CA PHE A 70 12.58 -10.26 10.82
C PHE A 70 13.59 -10.75 9.77
N ALA A 71 13.07 -11.30 8.67
CA ALA A 71 13.90 -11.96 7.66
C ALA A 71 14.85 -11.00 6.92
N TRP A 72 14.48 -9.72 6.79
CA TRP A 72 15.26 -8.72 6.05
C TRP A 72 14.91 -7.29 6.44
N GLY A 73 15.81 -6.37 6.08
CA GLY A 73 15.57 -4.93 6.01
C GLY A 73 16.00 -4.41 4.63
N GLU A 74 15.29 -3.44 4.09
CA GLU A 74 15.48 -2.90 2.75
C GLU A 74 15.48 -1.37 2.79
N VAL A 75 16.37 -0.76 2.01
CA VAL A 75 16.31 0.66 1.65
C VAL A 75 15.96 0.72 0.17
N TYR A 76 15.02 1.58 -0.21
CA TYR A 76 14.69 1.78 -1.62
C TYR A 76 14.73 3.25 -1.98
N LEU A 77 15.03 3.50 -3.26
CA LEU A 77 14.96 4.79 -3.93
C LEU A 77 14.39 4.54 -5.32
N GLY A 78 13.54 5.44 -5.81
CA GLY A 78 12.85 5.29 -7.07
C GLY A 78 12.51 6.64 -7.71
N ILE A 79 12.25 6.60 -9.01
CA ILE A 79 11.75 7.73 -9.78
C ILE A 79 10.51 7.25 -10.52
N ASP A 80 9.41 7.99 -10.36
CA ASP A 80 8.15 7.75 -11.02
C ASP A 80 7.82 8.90 -11.97
N ARG A 81 7.13 8.59 -13.07
CA ARG A 81 6.60 9.59 -14.00
C ARG A 81 5.09 9.52 -14.05
N GLN A 82 4.43 10.64 -13.78
CA GLN A 82 2.98 10.75 -13.88
C GLN A 82 2.52 10.47 -15.33
N MET A 83 1.80 9.36 -15.54
CA MET A 83 1.34 8.94 -16.88
C MET A 83 0.08 9.69 -17.33
N ARG A 84 -0.77 10.12 -16.40
CA ARG A 84 -2.05 10.79 -16.70
C ARG A 84 -2.06 12.21 -16.13
N GLY A 85 -2.42 13.17 -16.97
CA GLY A 85 -2.37 14.59 -16.63
C GLY A 85 -1.07 15.24 -17.10
N ASP A 86 -1.05 16.56 -17.00
CA ASP A 86 0.06 17.45 -17.36
C ASP A 86 1.04 17.65 -16.20
N ARG A 87 0.60 17.46 -14.94
CA ARG A 87 1.41 17.67 -13.73
C ARG A 87 1.16 16.62 -12.65
N SER A 88 2.21 16.24 -11.93
CA SER A 88 2.09 15.45 -10.68
C SER A 88 1.39 16.27 -9.59
N PRO A 89 0.48 15.67 -8.79
CA PRO A 89 -0.13 16.37 -7.66
C PRO A 89 0.88 16.77 -6.57
N GLN A 90 2.07 16.19 -6.58
CA GLN A 90 3.14 16.55 -5.64
C GLN A 90 3.95 17.76 -6.08
N CYS A 91 3.88 18.20 -7.34
CA CYS A 91 4.81 19.19 -7.87
C CYS A 91 4.22 20.57 -8.07
N MET A 92 5.05 21.57 -7.80
CA MET A 92 4.91 22.93 -8.28
C MET A 92 5.38 23.02 -9.74
N ASP A 93 4.91 24.05 -10.43
CA ASP A 93 5.20 24.29 -11.84
C ASP A 93 6.32 25.34 -11.99
N ASP A 94 7.47 25.04 -11.40
CA ASP A 94 8.57 25.98 -11.19
C ASP A 94 9.95 25.42 -11.56
N GLY A 95 9.98 24.20 -12.10
CA GLY A 95 11.20 23.50 -12.46
C GLY A 95 11.08 22.76 -13.79
N PRO A 96 12.13 22.00 -14.17
CA PRO A 96 12.29 21.45 -15.51
C PRO A 96 11.34 20.28 -15.83
N ASP A 97 10.80 19.59 -14.81
CA ASP A 97 9.84 18.50 -15.03
C ASP A 97 8.85 18.41 -13.87
N ASN A 98 7.61 18.81 -14.15
CA ASN A 98 6.52 18.83 -13.19
C ASN A 98 5.73 17.49 -13.13
N ARG A 99 6.20 16.45 -13.82
CA ARG A 99 5.62 15.09 -13.88
C ARG A 99 6.52 14.02 -13.26
N LEU A 100 7.82 14.28 -13.12
CA LEU A 100 8.79 13.38 -12.49
C LEU A 100 8.80 13.57 -10.97
N THR A 101 8.63 12.47 -10.25
CA THR A 101 8.67 12.42 -8.79
C THR A 101 9.71 11.41 -8.32
N SER A 102 10.33 11.69 -7.18
CA SER A 102 11.19 10.76 -6.47
C SER A 102 10.45 10.14 -5.30
N ASN A 103 10.75 8.87 -5.04
CA ASN A 103 10.30 8.17 -3.85
C ASN A 103 11.48 7.46 -3.20
N GLY A 104 11.43 7.31 -1.88
CA GLY A 104 12.48 6.63 -1.14
C GLY A 104 12.00 6.18 0.23
N GLY A 105 12.71 5.25 0.85
CA GLY A 105 12.29 4.78 2.16
C GLY A 105 13.02 3.55 2.68
N PHE A 106 12.51 3.07 3.81
CA PHE A 106 12.98 1.88 4.50
C PHE A 106 11.82 0.91 4.70
N ARG A 107 12.08 -0.38 4.53
CA ARG A 107 11.16 -1.46 4.90
C ARG A 107 11.89 -2.41 5.84
N ALA A 108 11.23 -2.81 6.91
CA ALA A 108 11.70 -3.85 7.81
C ALA A 108 10.67 -4.98 7.82
N ASN A 109 11.10 -6.19 7.45
CA ASN A 109 10.23 -7.34 7.53
C ASN A 109 9.88 -7.61 8.99
N VAL A 110 8.59 -7.81 9.26
CA VAL A 110 8.10 -8.30 10.56
C VAL A 110 7.92 -9.80 10.45
N TYR A 111 7.21 -10.25 9.42
CA TYR A 111 6.95 -11.66 9.18
C TYR A 111 6.97 -11.96 7.67
N GLN A 112 7.50 -13.12 7.30
CA GLN A 112 7.43 -13.69 5.97
C GLN A 112 6.85 -15.11 6.03
N SER A 113 5.90 -15.44 5.16
CA SER A 113 5.37 -16.79 5.06
C SER A 113 6.46 -17.78 4.62
N GLY A 114 6.31 -19.05 4.98
CA GLY A 114 7.33 -20.06 4.68
C GLY A 114 7.57 -20.24 3.17
N ASP A 115 6.54 -20.07 2.34
CA ASP A 115 6.68 -20.07 0.89
C ASP A 115 7.29 -18.77 0.31
N GLY A 116 7.67 -17.82 1.16
CA GLY A 116 8.25 -16.54 0.79
C GLY A 116 7.30 -15.57 0.09
N ARG A 117 6.04 -15.96 -0.18
CA ARG A 117 5.11 -15.19 -1.00
C ARG A 117 4.49 -14.02 -0.26
N MET A 118 4.12 -14.20 1.00
CA MET A 118 3.52 -13.15 1.82
C MET A 118 4.57 -12.54 2.74
N ALA A 119 4.62 -11.21 2.81
CA ALA A 119 5.39 -10.52 3.83
C ALA A 119 4.63 -9.34 4.44
N LEU A 120 4.68 -9.24 5.76
CA LEU A 120 4.23 -8.10 6.55
C LEU A 120 5.46 -7.28 6.94
N ASN A 121 5.45 -5.98 6.63
CA ASN A 121 6.60 -5.11 6.83
C ASN A 121 6.16 -3.84 7.59
N GLY A 122 7.02 -3.33 8.45
CA GLY A 122 7.01 -1.92 8.84
C GLY A 122 7.69 -1.10 7.75
N LYS A 123 7.20 0.11 7.46
CA LYS A 123 7.79 0.98 6.44
C LYS A 123 7.84 2.44 6.86
N TYR A 124 8.86 3.12 6.35
CA TYR A 124 8.91 4.57 6.20
C TYR A 124 9.01 4.89 4.71
N THR A 125 8.26 5.88 4.24
CA THR A 125 8.37 6.39 2.87
C THR A 125 8.42 7.90 2.87
N HIS A 126 9.31 8.42 2.03
CA HIS A 126 9.37 9.80 1.60
C HIS A 126 8.99 9.87 0.13
N HIS A 127 8.20 10.88 -0.27
CA HIS A 127 7.84 11.11 -1.66
C HIS A 127 7.84 12.60 -1.96
N SER A 128 8.55 12.97 -3.02
CA SER A 128 8.84 14.34 -3.42
C SER A 128 8.90 14.47 -4.95
N CYS A 129 9.05 15.68 -5.44
CA CYS A 129 9.35 15.98 -6.83
C CYS A 129 10.82 15.77 -7.11
N ALA A 130 11.13 15.21 -8.28
CA ALA A 130 12.52 14.87 -8.59
C ALA A 130 13.38 16.13 -8.80
N PHE A 131 12.81 17.16 -9.43
CA PHE A 131 13.55 18.36 -9.84
C PHE A 131 12.81 19.68 -9.58
N ASN A 132 11.56 19.62 -9.10
CA ASN A 132 10.71 20.78 -8.86
C ASN A 132 10.46 20.95 -7.36
N THR A 133 9.92 22.10 -6.95
CA THR A 133 9.52 22.28 -5.55
C THR A 133 8.34 21.38 -5.21
N ASP A 134 8.40 20.77 -4.04
CA ASP A 134 7.29 20.01 -3.47
C ASP A 134 6.11 20.93 -3.18
N ARG A 135 4.95 20.63 -3.76
CA ARG A 135 3.68 21.26 -3.40
C ARG A 135 3.22 20.80 -2.02
N ASN A 136 3.41 19.52 -1.72
CA ASN A 136 3.10 18.92 -0.44
C ASN A 136 4.26 18.04 -0.02
N LEU A 137 4.60 18.04 1.27
CA LEU A 137 5.51 17.05 1.83
C LEU A 137 4.75 15.75 2.06
N TYR A 138 5.37 14.62 1.71
CA TYR A 138 4.83 13.30 2.01
C TYR A 138 5.91 12.43 2.66
N ASP A 139 5.84 12.39 3.99
CA ASP A 139 6.62 11.50 4.84
C ASP A 139 5.66 10.65 5.66
N ALA A 140 5.73 9.33 5.53
CA ALA A 140 4.79 8.43 6.16
C ALA A 140 5.45 7.20 6.75
N LEU A 141 5.15 6.95 8.03
CA LEU A 141 5.34 5.66 8.68
C LEU A 141 4.09 4.81 8.44
N GLY A 142 4.26 3.51 8.24
CA GLY A 142 3.15 2.61 7.99
C GLY A 142 3.49 1.14 8.10
N VAL A 143 2.48 0.33 7.77
CA VAL A 143 2.56 -1.12 7.66
C VAL A 143 2.25 -1.49 6.22
N GLU A 144 2.98 -2.46 5.68
CA GLU A 144 2.84 -2.95 4.32
C GLU A 144 2.58 -4.45 4.35
N LEU A 145 1.56 -4.90 3.62
CA LEU A 145 1.35 -6.31 3.35
C LEU A 145 1.62 -6.55 1.87
N THR A 146 2.55 -7.45 1.57
CA THR A 146 2.97 -7.78 0.21
C THR A 146 2.65 -9.23 -0.12
N TYR A 147 2.30 -9.48 -1.38
CA TYR A 147 2.15 -10.81 -1.93
C TYR A 147 2.94 -10.90 -3.24
N ARG A 148 3.96 -11.77 -3.28
CA ARG A 148 4.78 -12.05 -4.45
C ARG A 148 4.10 -13.08 -5.33
N LEU A 149 3.88 -12.72 -6.60
CA LEU A 149 3.20 -13.57 -7.58
C LEU A 149 4.13 -14.68 -8.12
N TRP A 150 5.44 -14.40 -8.19
CA TRP A 150 6.52 -15.34 -8.52
C TRP A 150 7.56 -15.36 -7.42
#